data_AF-A0A927QU06-F1
#
_entry.id   AF-A0A927QU06-F1
#
_cell.length_a   1.000
_cell.length_b   1.000
_cell.length_c   1.000
_cell.angle_alpha   90.00
_cell.angle_beta   90.00
_cell.angle_gamma   90.00
#
_symmetry.space_group_name_H-M   'P 1'
#
loop_
_entity.id
_entity.type
_entity.pdbx_description
1 polymer ?
#
loop_
_entity_poly.entity_id
_entity_poly.type
_entity_poly.pdbx_seq_one_letter_code
_entity_poly.pdbx_strand_id
1 'polypeptide(L)'
;MFDLSELENVHADIQAVHEIVLSFKARIDGKEIGIRILRNRTDDYFYELSHYYRGADQADPEFSEENRFTTVEAAAKGALRTATMFYRSTDEGGAWHTNESYILH
;
A
#
# COMPACT_ATOMS: atom_id res chain seq x y z
N MET A 1 10.59 15.46 13.87
CA MET A 1 9.64 15.22 12.76
C MET A 1 9.99 16.23 11.69
N PHE A 2 10.27 15.78 10.48
CA PHE A 2 10.69 16.66 9.38
C PHE A 2 9.49 17.41 8.80
N ASP A 3 9.69 18.62 8.29
CA ASP A 3 8.67 19.30 7.49
C ASP A 3 8.71 18.77 6.06
N LEU A 4 7.74 17.92 5.72
CA LEU A 4 7.64 17.34 4.37
C LEU A 4 7.46 18.41 3.30
N SER A 5 6.89 19.56 3.64
CA SER A 5 6.69 20.68 2.72
C SER A 5 8.03 21.28 2.28
N GLU A 6 9.01 21.35 3.19
CA GLU A 6 10.35 21.81 2.81
C GLU A 6 11.01 20.84 1.83
N LEU A 7 10.84 19.54 2.04
CA LEU A 7 11.39 18.50 1.16
C LEU A 7 10.73 18.49 -0.23
N GLU A 8 9.42 18.67 -0.31
CA GLU A 8 8.70 18.81 -1.58
C GLU A 8 9.20 19.99 -2.42
N ASN A 9 9.65 21.07 -1.77
CA ASN A 9 10.10 22.29 -2.44
C ASN A 9 11.61 22.29 -2.79
N VAL A 10 12.35 21.20 -2.53
CA VAL A 10 13.79 21.12 -2.83
C VAL A 10 14.07 21.23 -4.33
N HIS A 11 13.20 20.69 -5.18
CA HIS A 11 13.36 20.72 -6.63
C HIS A 11 12.01 20.69 -7.34
N ALA A 12 11.89 21.38 -8.48
CA ALA A 12 10.64 21.51 -9.23
C ALA A 12 10.10 20.17 -9.79
N ASP A 13 10.97 19.18 -9.96
CA ASP A 13 10.60 17.84 -10.45
C ASP A 13 10.07 16.92 -9.34
N ILE A 14 10.16 17.32 -8.07
CA ILE A 14 9.59 16.55 -6.95
C ILE A 14 8.07 16.73 -6.97
N GLN A 15 7.34 15.62 -7.13
CA GLN A 15 5.87 15.66 -7.22
C GLN A 15 5.18 15.50 -5.84
N ALA A 16 5.78 14.70 -4.94
CA ALA A 16 5.27 14.48 -3.59
C ALA A 16 6.38 13.89 -2.71
N VAL A 17 6.31 14.16 -1.41
CA VAL A 17 7.16 13.49 -0.40
C VAL A 17 6.28 12.87 0.66
N HIS A 18 6.60 11.62 1.01
CA HIS A 18 5.89 10.87 2.03
C HIS A 18 6.86 10.35 3.09
N GLU A 19 6.43 10.40 4.36
CA GLU A 19 7.13 9.77 5.47
C GLU A 19 6.60 8.34 5.66
N ILE A 20 7.49 7.35 5.76
CA ILE A 20 7.12 6.02 6.22
C ILE A 20 6.98 6.06 7.75
N VAL A 21 5.75 6.05 8.24
CA VAL A 21 5.45 6.12 9.68
C VAL A 21 5.31 4.75 10.33
N LEU A 22 5.05 3.71 9.55
CA LEU A 22 5.00 2.32 10.02
C LEU A 22 5.36 1.36 8.89
N SER A 23 6.09 0.29 9.22
CA SER A 23 6.38 -0.80 8.28
C SER A 23 6.26 -2.14 8.99
N PHE A 24 5.53 -3.07 8.38
CA PHE A 24 5.33 -4.41 8.93
C PHE A 24 5.07 -5.42 7.80
N LYS A 25 5.04 -6.70 8.17
CA LYS A 25 4.79 -7.80 7.25
C LYS A 25 3.60 -8.60 7.73
N ALA A 26 2.74 -9.00 6.80
CA ALA A 26 1.67 -9.95 7.03
C ALA A 26 1.97 -11.24 6.27
N ARG A 27 1.62 -12.39 6.84
CA ARG A 27 1.74 -13.69 6.15
C ARG A 27 0.35 -14.20 5.78
N ILE A 28 0.10 -14.35 4.48
CA ILE A 28 -1.17 -14.81 3.91
C ILE A 28 -0.88 -16.07 3.10
N ASP A 29 -1.37 -17.21 3.57
CA ASP A 29 -1.15 -18.54 2.96
C ASP A 29 0.28 -18.80 2.50
N GLY A 30 1.23 -18.66 3.43
CA GLY A 30 2.65 -18.88 3.15
C GLY A 30 3.34 -17.71 2.43
N LYS A 31 2.61 -16.80 1.76
CA LYS A 31 3.16 -15.60 1.13
C LYS A 31 3.36 -14.48 2.16
N GLU A 32 4.53 -13.85 2.13
CA GLU A 32 4.82 -12.65 2.91
C GLU A 32 4.48 -11.40 2.11
N ILE A 33 3.68 -10.52 2.71
CA ILE A 33 3.26 -9.22 2.15
C ILE A 33 3.83 -8.12 3.06
N GLY A 34 4.82 -7.39 2.55
CA GLY A 34 5.26 -6.14 3.15
C GLY A 34 4.20 -5.05 3.01
N ILE A 35 4.01 -4.28 4.08
CA ILE A 35 3.05 -3.21 4.22
C ILE A 35 3.80 -1.98 4.74
N ARG A 36 3.64 -0.85 4.06
CA ARG A 36 4.15 0.46 4.50
C ARG A 36 2.95 1.38 4.73
N ILE A 37 2.96 2.11 5.84
CA ILE A 37 2.04 3.22 6.06
C ILE A 37 2.83 4.51 5.85
N LEU A 38 2.31 5.33 4.95
CA LEU A 38 2.87 6.58 4.51
C LEU A 38 2.06 7.73 5.08
N ARG A 39 2.71 8.86 5.36
CA ARG A 39 2.08 10.14 5.74
C ARG A 39 2.50 11.22 4.75
N ASN A 40 1.55 12.03 4.29
CA ASN A 40 1.84 13.24 3.49
C ASN A 40 1.91 14.51 4.36
N ARG A 41 2.15 15.65 3.71
CA ARG A 41 2.16 16.97 4.34
C ARG A 41 0.84 17.43 4.97
N THR A 42 -0.30 16.85 4.59
CA THR A 42 -1.63 17.20 5.11
C THR A 42 -2.07 16.28 6.25
N ASP A 43 -1.16 15.47 6.79
CA ASP A 43 -1.42 14.49 7.85
C ASP A 43 -2.45 13.42 7.49
N ASP A 44 -2.58 13.17 6.19
CA ASP A 44 -3.28 11.99 5.69
C ASP A 44 -2.33 10.80 5.64
N TYR A 45 -2.91 9.62 5.83
CA TYR A 45 -2.22 8.34 5.81
C TYR A 45 -2.69 7.48 4.64
N PHE A 46 -1.76 6.82 3.96
CA PHE A 46 -2.01 5.85 2.89
C PHE A 46 -1.21 4.59 3.20
N TYR A 47 -1.55 3.49 2.53
CA TYR A 47 -0.73 2.29 2.59
C TYR A 47 -0.21 1.90 1.21
N GLU A 48 0.94 1.22 1.21
CA GLU A 48 1.46 0.49 0.06
C GLU A 48 1.64 -0.97 0.44
N LEU A 49 1.25 -1.85 -0.49
CA LEU A 49 1.44 -3.29 -0.38
C LEU A 49 2.55 -3.71 -1.35
N SER A 50 3.50 -4.52 -0.89
CA SER A 50 4.53 -5.13 -1.74
C SER A 50 3.99 -6.07 -2.81
N HIS A 51 2.80 -6.62 -2.57
CA HIS A 51 2.16 -7.56 -3.44
C HIS A 51 0.65 -7.37 -3.38
N TYR A 52 -0.01 -7.73 -4.47
CA TYR A 52 -1.46 -7.84 -4.53
C TYR A 52 -1.85 -9.17 -5.15
N TYR A 53 -3.02 -9.68 -4.78
CA TYR A 53 -3.56 -10.90 -5.35
C TYR A 53 -4.51 -10.56 -6.51
N ARG A 54 -4.35 -11.25 -7.63
CA ARG A 54 -5.27 -11.20 -8.77
C ARG A 54 -5.96 -12.55 -8.84
N GLY A 55 -7.29 -12.57 -8.68
CA GLY A 55 -8.04 -13.82 -8.81
C GLY A 55 -8.18 -14.27 -10.27
N ALA A 56 -8.44 -15.56 -10.51
CA ALA A 56 -8.53 -16.12 -11.86
C ALA A 56 -9.59 -15.43 -12.75
N ASP A 57 -10.70 -15.00 -12.14
CA ASP A 57 -11.83 -14.37 -12.83
C ASP A 57 -11.76 -12.83 -12.85
N GLN A 58 -10.69 -12.23 -12.31
CA GLN A 58 -10.52 -10.78 -12.27
C GLN A 58 -9.70 -10.26 -13.46
N ALA A 59 -10.27 -9.32 -14.21
CA ALA A 59 -9.47 -8.34 -14.95
C ALA A 59 -8.60 -7.53 -13.95
N ASP A 60 -7.55 -6.84 -14.44
CA ASP A 60 -6.64 -6.06 -13.59
C ASP A 60 -7.40 -5.38 -12.45
N PRO A 61 -7.04 -5.62 -11.17
CA PRO A 61 -7.78 -5.05 -10.07
C PRO A 61 -7.75 -3.53 -10.21
N GLU A 62 -8.89 -2.93 -10.52
CA GLU A 62 -9.09 -1.50 -10.32
C GLU A 62 -9.03 -1.28 -8.81
N PHE A 63 -7.87 -0.80 -8.34
CA PHE A 63 -7.70 -0.30 -6.99
C PHE A 63 -8.49 1.01 -6.86
N SER A 64 -9.81 0.93 -6.82
CA SER A 64 -10.70 2.07 -6.56
C SER A 64 -11.08 2.17 -5.08
N GLU A 65 -10.37 1.49 -4.18
CA GLU A 65 -10.53 1.75 -2.75
C GLU A 65 -9.89 3.09 -2.41
N GLU A 66 -10.62 3.90 -1.67
CA GLU A 66 -10.13 5.16 -1.12
C GLU A 66 -8.94 4.88 -0.18
N ASN A 67 -7.72 5.00 -0.72
CA ASN A 67 -6.48 4.79 0.02
C ASN A 67 -6.03 6.11 0.68
N ARG A 68 -6.91 6.68 1.52
CA ARG A 68 -6.64 7.90 2.29
C ARG A 68 -7.36 7.82 3.62
N PHE A 69 -6.61 7.97 4.71
CA PHE A 69 -7.09 7.77 6.06
C PHE A 69 -6.61 8.88 6.99
N THR A 70 -7.33 9.12 8.08
CA THR A 70 -6.98 10.13 9.09
C THR A 70 -6.12 9.58 10.23
N THR A 71 -5.92 8.26 10.30
CA THR A 71 -5.08 7.62 11.33
C THR A 71 -4.26 6.47 10.76
N VAL A 72 -3.09 6.22 11.37
CA VAL A 72 -2.22 5.07 11.06
C VAL A 72 -2.97 3.74 11.23
N GLU A 73 -3.80 3.62 12.27
CA GLU A 73 -4.57 2.39 12.54
C GLU A 73 -5.61 2.12 11.44
N ALA A 74 -6.31 3.15 10.97
CA ALA A 74 -7.27 3.01 9.89
C ALA A 74 -6.58 2.61 8.58
N ALA A 75 -5.43 3.21 8.27
CA ALA A 75 -4.62 2.84 7.11
C ALA A 75 -4.12 1.39 7.20
N ALA A 76 -3.64 0.94 8.37
CA ALA A 76 -3.19 -0.43 8.59
C ALA A 76 -4.33 -1.46 8.45
N LYS A 77 -5.53 -1.14 8.96
CA LYS A 77 -6.72 -1.97 8.77
C LYS A 77 -7.14 -2.03 7.30
N GLY A 78 -7.11 -0.89 6.60
CA GLY A 78 -7.33 -0.82 5.16
C GLY A 78 -6.37 -1.73 4.40
N ALA A 79 -5.07 -1.59 4.66
CA ALA A 79 -4.02 -2.40 4.04
C ALA A 79 -4.26 -3.91 4.18
N LEU A 80 -4.57 -4.38 5.39
CA LEU A 80 -4.85 -5.80 5.66
C LEU A 80 -6.13 -6.28 4.97
N ARG A 81 -7.17 -5.44 4.95
CA ARG A 81 -8.42 -5.74 4.25
C ARG A 81 -8.15 -5.91 2.76
N THR A 82 -7.47 -4.94 2.13
CA THR A 82 -7.18 -4.96 0.70
C THR A 82 -6.26 -6.13 0.33
N ALA A 83 -5.24 -6.42 1.16
CA ALA A 83 -4.34 -7.55 0.94
C ALA A 83 -5.05 -8.92 0.93
N THR A 84 -6.21 -9.03 1.56
CA THR A 84 -6.98 -10.28 1.67
C THR A 84 -8.26 -10.27 0.84
N MET A 85 -8.71 -9.11 0.34
CA MET A 85 -10.04 -8.92 -0.25
C MET A 85 -10.34 -9.87 -1.41
N PHE A 86 -9.36 -10.07 -2.29
CA PHE A 86 -9.51 -10.90 -3.48
C PHE A 86 -8.89 -12.29 -3.34
N TYR A 87 -8.15 -12.52 -2.26
CA TYR A 87 -7.50 -13.80 -2.02
C TYR A 87 -8.50 -14.87 -1.62
N ARG A 88 -8.45 -16.03 -2.28
CA ARG A 88 -9.15 -17.24 -1.87
C ARG A 88 -8.21 -18.44 -1.97
N SER A 89 -8.17 -19.26 -0.93
CA SER A 89 -7.30 -20.45 -0.91
C SER A 89 -7.68 -21.54 -1.90
N THR A 90 -8.86 -21.44 -2.51
CA THR A 90 -9.39 -22.39 -3.51
C THR A 90 -9.39 -21.82 -4.92
N ASP A 91 -8.79 -20.65 -5.14
CA ASP A 91 -8.74 -20.00 -6.46
C ASP A 91 -7.64 -20.66 -7.32
N GLU A 92 -8.05 -21.67 -8.07
CA GLU A 92 -7.22 -22.39 -9.04
C GLU A 92 -7.00 -21.52 -10.30
N GLY A 93 -6.12 -20.52 -10.17
CA GLY A 93 -5.72 -19.65 -11.28
C GLY A 93 -5.33 -18.24 -10.85
N GLY A 94 -5.69 -17.84 -9.63
CA GLY A 94 -5.24 -16.58 -9.06
C GLY A 94 -3.77 -16.60 -8.63
N ALA A 95 -3.12 -15.44 -8.66
CA ALA A 95 -1.69 -15.31 -8.39
C ALA A 95 -1.36 -14.04 -7.59
N TRP A 96 -0.29 -14.13 -6.81
CA TRP A 96 0.34 -12.96 -6.19
C TRP A 96 1.23 -12.26 -7.20
N HIS A 97 0.98 -10.96 -7.41
CA HIS A 97 1.78 -10.09 -8.24
C HIS A 97 2.57 -9.12 -7.36
N THR A 98 3.76 -8.76 -7.82
CA THR A 98 4.59 -7.76 -7.17
C THR A 98 4.08 -6.36 -7.52
N ASN A 99 4.07 -5.48 -6.53
CA ASN A 99 3.80 -4.06 -6.74
C ASN A 99 5.13 -3.32 -6.91
N GLU A 100 5.41 -2.86 -8.12
CA GLU A 100 6.67 -2.18 -8.45
C GLU A 100 6.84 -0.86 -7.68
N SER A 101 5.74 -0.14 -7.43
CA SER A 101 5.75 1.11 -6.67
C SER A 101 6.28 0.91 -5.24
N TYR A 102 6.13 -0.29 -4.67
CA TYR A 102 6.67 -0.62 -3.36
C TYR A 102 8.20 -0.83 -3.37
N ILE A 103 8.77 -1.26 -4.50
CA ILE A 103 10.20 -1.63 -4.60
C ILE A 103 11.09 -0.40 -4.83
N LEU A 104 10.54 0.66 -5.41
CA LEU A 104 11.28 1.88 -5.76
C LEU A 104 11.65 2.76 -4.54
N HIS A 105 11.38 2.30 -3.32
CA HIS A 105 11.66 3.00 -2.06
C HIS A 105 12.39 2.11 -1.04
#